data_AF-A0A1G4AL32-F1
#
_entry.id   AF-A0A1G4AL32-F1
#
_cell.length_a   1.000
_cell.length_b   1.000
_cell.length_c   1.000
_cell.angle_alpha   90.00
_cell.angle_beta   90.00
_cell.angle_gamma   90.00
#
_symmetry.space_group_name_H-M   'P 1'
#
loop_
_entity.id
_entity.type
_entity.pdbx_description
1 polymer ?
#
loop_
_entity_poly.entity_id
_entity_poly.type
_entity_poly.pdbx_seq_one_letter_code
_entity_poly.pdbx_strand_id
1 'polypeptide(L)'
;MRYVYLATAFLVVLTISIAGFHGRVSERPPVEVFPDMDRQAKYRPQASSRFFADGRADRPVPPGTVPRGRTAGADPAFLRADDGFFRGRAADGSFAKGFPAQVAVDLKLMERGRDRFIIYCAPCHGALGDGNGITRAYNMNPASFHDDRLRQMPEGEIFNTISNGKNTMLGYGDKLAVADRWAVVAYLRALQRAREGTPADVPPEHKPDLGL
;
A
#
# COMPACT_ATOMS: atom_id res chain seq x y z
N MET A 1 69.82 -6.98 20.20
CA MET A 1 69.30 -7.47 18.90
C MET A 1 68.20 -8.53 19.07
N ARG A 2 68.44 -9.68 19.72
CA ARG A 2 67.43 -10.76 19.88
C ARG A 2 66.09 -10.30 20.48
N TYR A 3 66.12 -9.49 21.54
CA TYR A 3 64.92 -9.01 22.22
C TYR A 3 64.14 -7.96 21.40
N VAL A 4 64.84 -7.21 20.54
CA VAL A 4 64.19 -6.25 19.65
C VAL A 4 63.31 -7.00 18.65
N TYR A 5 63.84 -8.02 17.97
CA TYR A 5 63.06 -8.83 17.03
C TYR A 5 61.85 -9.54 17.66
N LEU A 6 61.99 -10.04 18.89
CA LEU A 6 60.88 -10.66 19.61
C LEU A 6 59.79 -9.64 19.96
N ALA A 7 60.17 -8.44 20.40
CA ALA A 7 59.23 -7.37 20.69
C ALA A 7 58.50 -6.88 19.42
N THR A 8 59.21 -6.72 18.30
CA THR A 8 58.58 -6.33 17.03
C THR A 8 57.65 -7.41 16.51
N ALA A 9 58.05 -8.68 16.56
CA ALA A 9 57.20 -9.80 16.13
C ALA A 9 55.91 -9.88 16.98
N PHE A 10 56.03 -9.70 18.30
CA PHE A 10 54.87 -9.65 19.19
C PHE A 10 53.92 -8.48 18.83
N LEU A 11 54.47 -7.29 18.58
CA LEU A 11 53.67 -6.12 18.18
C LEU A 11 52.95 -6.33 16.84
N VAL A 12 53.59 -6.98 15.87
CA VAL A 12 52.98 -7.29 14.56
C VAL A 12 51.84 -8.31 14.72
N VAL A 13 52.05 -9.38 15.50
CA VAL A 13 51.00 -10.38 15.75
C VAL A 13 49.83 -9.75 16.51
N LEU A 14 50.11 -8.90 17.50
CA LEU A 14 49.11 -8.20 18.29
C LEU A 14 48.28 -7.25 17.41
N THR A 15 48.91 -6.48 16.52
CA THR A 15 48.21 -5.55 15.62
C THR A 15 47.34 -6.28 14.61
N ILE A 16 47.82 -7.35 13.96
CA ILE A 16 47.02 -8.15 13.02
C ILE A 16 45.83 -8.81 13.75
N SER A 17 46.03 -9.27 14.98
CA SER A 17 44.97 -9.92 15.77
C SER A 17 43.87 -8.95 16.21
N ILE A 18 44.21 -7.69 16.50
CA ILE A 18 43.25 -6.66 16.92
C ILE A 18 42.54 -6.01 15.72
N ALA A 19 43.28 -5.66 14.67
CA ALA A 19 42.72 -5.01 13.48
C ALA A 19 41.95 -5.98 12.57
N GLY A 20 42.23 -7.28 12.68
CA GLY A 20 41.63 -8.30 11.83
C GLY A 20 42.05 -8.18 10.37
N PHE A 21 41.43 -8.99 9.51
CA PHE A 21 41.62 -8.90 8.06
C PHE A 21 40.59 -7.95 7.45
N HIS A 22 41.05 -6.90 6.77
CA HIS A 22 40.18 -6.00 6.01
C HIS A 22 39.42 -6.75 4.90
N GLY A 23 38.17 -6.36 4.65
CA GLY A 23 37.37 -6.88 3.52
C GLY A 23 36.49 -8.10 3.81
N ARG A 24 36.38 -8.54 5.07
CA ARG A 24 35.38 -9.57 5.43
C ARG A 24 33.99 -8.95 5.57
N VAL A 25 32.99 -9.63 5.03
CA VAL A 25 31.59 -9.30 5.27
C VAL A 25 31.24 -9.69 6.72
N SER A 26 30.62 -8.76 7.45
CA SER A 26 30.18 -8.95 8.84
C SER A 26 28.65 -8.87 8.90
N GLU A 27 28.03 -9.75 9.68
CA GLU A 27 26.59 -9.69 10.01
C GLU A 27 26.29 -8.70 11.15
N ARG A 28 27.32 -8.29 11.91
CA ARG A 28 27.18 -7.26 12.96
C ARG A 28 27.15 -5.87 12.34
N PRO A 29 26.43 -4.91 12.97
CA PRO A 29 26.50 -3.51 12.59
C PRO A 29 27.95 -3.03 12.44
N PRO A 30 28.27 -2.22 11.43
CA PRO A 30 29.60 -1.65 11.25
C PRO A 30 30.05 -0.89 12.49
N VAL A 31 31.37 -0.90 12.73
CA VAL A 31 31.96 -0.05 13.78
C VAL A 31 31.94 1.39 13.31
N GLU A 32 31.23 2.24 14.05
CA GLU A 32 31.14 3.68 13.81
C GLU A 32 32.21 4.40 14.64
N VAL A 33 33.18 5.05 13.99
CA VAL A 33 34.29 5.74 14.68
C VAL A 33 33.84 7.05 15.34
N PHE A 34 32.91 7.78 14.70
CA PHE A 34 32.40 9.06 15.19
C PHE A 34 30.87 9.15 15.10
N PRO A 35 30.12 8.50 16.00
CA PRO A 35 28.65 8.39 15.88
C PRO A 35 27.86 9.56 16.46
N ASP A 36 28.50 10.70 16.73
CA ASP A 36 27.98 11.80 17.58
C ASP A 36 26.60 12.32 17.13
N MET A 37 26.34 12.33 15.82
CA MET A 37 25.06 12.82 15.26
C MET A 37 24.28 11.76 14.46
N ASP A 38 24.72 10.51 14.50
CA ASP A 38 24.01 9.38 13.86
C ASP A 38 22.77 8.99 14.69
N ARG A 39 22.95 8.94 16.02
CA ARG A 39 21.89 8.65 17.00
C ARG A 39 21.58 9.90 17.83
N GLN A 40 20.72 10.74 17.29
CA GLN A 40 20.31 12.00 17.94
C GLN A 40 19.28 11.74 19.06
N ALA A 41 19.25 12.62 20.06
CA ALA A 41 18.26 12.62 21.14
C ALA A 41 16.87 13.15 20.68
N LYS A 42 16.39 12.67 19.54
CA LYS A 42 15.05 12.93 19.00
C LYS A 42 14.53 11.69 18.31
N TYR A 43 13.21 11.50 18.33
CA TYR A 43 12.59 10.41 17.59
C TYR A 43 12.40 10.79 16.12
N ARG A 44 12.71 9.85 15.23
CA ARG A 44 12.31 9.89 13.82
C ARG A 44 10.95 9.17 13.66
N PRO A 45 10.21 9.38 12.55
CA PRO A 45 9.03 8.57 12.26
C PRO A 45 9.37 7.07 12.34
N GLN A 46 8.49 6.27 12.94
CA GLN A 46 8.68 4.83 13.16
C GLN A 46 9.89 4.46 14.03
N ALA A 47 10.41 5.38 14.84
CA ALA A 47 11.47 5.07 15.80
C ALA A 47 10.93 4.33 17.03
N SER A 48 11.81 3.56 17.68
CA SER A 48 11.52 2.94 18.97
C SER A 48 11.61 3.95 20.11
N SER A 49 10.80 3.75 21.16
CA SER A 49 10.81 4.55 22.38
C SER A 49 10.86 3.64 23.60
N ARG A 50 11.69 4.02 24.59
CA ARG A 50 11.75 3.36 25.90
C ARG A 50 10.75 3.91 26.92
N PHE A 51 10.04 4.99 26.57
CA PHE A 51 9.12 5.68 27.48
C PHE A 51 7.72 5.04 27.47
N PHE A 52 7.23 4.65 26.29
CA PHE A 52 5.91 4.04 26.15
C PHE A 52 5.98 2.51 26.24
N ALA A 53 4.96 1.90 26.86
CA ALA A 53 4.90 0.45 27.09
C ALA A 53 4.89 -0.39 25.79
N ASP A 54 4.40 0.17 24.69
CA ASP A 54 4.35 -0.48 23.37
C ASP A 54 5.64 -0.29 22.54
N GLY A 55 6.64 0.41 23.09
CA GLY A 55 7.93 0.60 22.44
C GLY A 55 7.91 1.58 21.25
N ARG A 56 6.78 2.23 20.95
CA ARG A 56 6.62 3.08 19.74
C ARG A 56 6.78 4.56 20.09
N ALA A 57 7.58 5.27 19.31
CA ALA A 57 7.60 6.74 19.38
C ALA A 57 6.33 7.35 18.76
N ASP A 58 5.82 6.77 17.67
CA ASP A 58 4.59 7.23 17.01
C ASP A 58 3.36 6.91 17.86
N ARG A 59 2.67 7.95 18.34
CA ARG A 59 1.46 7.81 19.15
C ARG A 59 0.20 7.84 18.28
N PRO A 60 -0.81 7.00 18.58
CA PRO A 60 -2.09 7.09 17.91
C PRO A 60 -2.73 8.45 18.21
N VAL A 61 -3.40 9.00 17.19
CA VAL A 61 -4.15 10.24 17.33
C VAL A 61 -5.41 9.95 18.16
N PRO A 62 -5.72 10.75 19.20
CA PRO A 62 -6.94 10.56 19.98
C PRO A 62 -8.20 10.61 19.09
N PRO A 63 -9.22 9.77 19.35
CA PRO A 63 -10.46 9.79 18.60
C PRO A 63 -11.13 11.18 18.60
N GLY A 64 -11.72 11.57 17.48
CA GLY A 64 -12.38 12.88 17.33
C GLY A 64 -11.45 14.07 17.07
N THR A 65 -10.13 13.85 17.01
CA THR A 65 -9.18 14.93 16.69
C THR A 65 -9.35 15.40 15.24
N VAL A 66 -9.49 16.72 15.05
CA VAL A 66 -9.53 17.38 13.74
C VAL A 66 -8.24 18.18 13.56
N PRO A 67 -7.44 17.96 12.49
CA PRO A 67 -6.17 18.66 12.32
C PRO A 67 -6.39 20.14 11.95
N ARG A 68 -5.55 21.03 12.48
CA ARG A 68 -5.55 22.47 12.19
C ARG A 68 -4.70 22.79 10.96
N GLY A 69 -5.10 23.80 10.18
CA GLY A 69 -4.30 24.32 9.05
C GLY A 69 -4.74 23.84 7.66
N ARG A 70 -5.76 22.97 7.59
CA ARG A 70 -6.59 22.80 6.39
C ARG A 70 -7.94 23.42 6.70
N THR A 71 -8.29 24.49 6.00
CA THR A 71 -9.63 25.07 6.06
C THR A 71 -10.40 24.61 4.84
N ALA A 72 -11.73 24.57 4.92
CA ALA A 72 -12.56 24.31 3.74
C ALA A 72 -12.29 25.29 2.59
N GLY A 73 -11.81 26.51 2.89
CA GLY A 73 -11.42 27.49 1.88
C GLY A 73 -10.09 27.19 1.17
N ALA A 74 -9.14 26.52 1.83
CA ALA A 74 -7.84 26.15 1.25
C ALA A 74 -7.81 24.73 0.67
N ASP A 75 -8.60 23.83 1.25
CA ASP A 75 -8.81 22.44 0.81
C ASP A 75 -10.30 22.12 0.98
N PRO A 76 -11.13 22.32 -0.07
CA PRO A 76 -12.56 22.01 -0.03
C PRO A 76 -12.86 20.54 0.34
N ALA A 77 -11.91 19.64 0.07
CA ALA A 77 -11.99 18.22 0.42
C ALA A 77 -11.71 17.94 1.91
N PHE A 78 -11.23 18.93 2.68
CA PHE A 78 -10.90 18.77 4.09
C PHE A 78 -12.07 18.29 4.94
N LEU A 79 -13.25 18.89 4.74
CA LEU A 79 -14.46 18.53 5.49
C LEU A 79 -15.04 17.17 5.08
N ARG A 80 -14.57 16.59 3.97
CA ARG A 80 -15.10 15.35 3.40
C ARG A 80 -16.63 15.37 3.31
N ALA A 81 -17.17 16.49 2.83
CA ALA A 81 -18.60 16.75 2.78
C ALA A 81 -19.32 15.93 1.69
N ASP A 82 -18.60 15.54 0.63
CA ASP A 82 -19.11 14.65 -0.40
C ASP A 82 -19.08 13.18 0.06
N ASP A 83 -20.21 12.73 0.61
CA ASP A 83 -20.41 11.34 1.02
C ASP A 83 -20.28 10.35 -0.14
N GLY A 84 -20.61 10.77 -1.36
CA GLY A 84 -20.43 9.97 -2.57
C GLY A 84 -18.98 9.60 -2.76
N PHE A 85 -18.08 10.58 -2.73
CA PHE A 85 -16.65 10.34 -2.95
C PHE A 85 -15.91 9.80 -1.72
N PHE A 86 -16.17 10.32 -0.52
CA PHE A 86 -15.39 9.96 0.66
C PHE A 86 -15.91 8.70 1.36
N ARG A 87 -17.18 8.35 1.18
CA ARG A 87 -17.84 7.24 1.87
C ARG A 87 -18.52 6.23 0.92
N GLY A 88 -18.62 6.52 -0.38
CA GLY A 88 -19.31 5.65 -1.33
C GLY A 88 -20.83 5.58 -1.12
N ARG A 89 -21.43 6.63 -0.55
CA ARG A 89 -22.86 6.66 -0.22
C ARG A 89 -23.64 7.62 -1.11
N ALA A 90 -24.85 7.22 -1.49
CA ALA A 90 -25.83 8.09 -2.11
C ALA A 90 -26.49 9.00 -1.06
N ALA A 91 -27.22 10.03 -1.53
CA ALA A 91 -27.89 11.01 -0.66
C ALA A 91 -28.94 10.40 0.27
N ASP A 92 -29.50 9.24 -0.08
CA ASP A 92 -30.45 8.48 0.73
C ASP A 92 -29.77 7.57 1.78
N GLY A 93 -28.44 7.59 1.85
CA GLY A 93 -27.63 6.77 2.74
C GLY A 93 -27.34 5.36 2.22
N SER A 94 -27.92 4.95 1.09
CA SER A 94 -27.60 3.68 0.42
C SER A 94 -26.21 3.72 -0.22
N PHE A 95 -25.68 2.59 -0.67
CA PHE A 95 -24.43 2.59 -1.43
C PHE A 95 -24.65 3.14 -2.83
N ALA A 96 -23.82 4.11 -3.21
CA ALA A 96 -23.92 4.74 -4.52
C ALA A 96 -23.69 3.73 -5.65
N LYS A 97 -24.57 3.78 -6.66
CA LYS A 97 -24.37 3.11 -7.95
C LYS A 97 -23.71 4.10 -8.91
N GLY A 98 -22.64 3.67 -9.57
CA GLY A 98 -21.82 4.49 -10.44
C GLY A 98 -20.68 5.22 -9.71
N PHE A 99 -19.93 6.02 -10.47
CA PHE A 99 -18.81 6.81 -9.99
C PHE A 99 -19.28 8.22 -9.57
N PRO A 100 -18.71 8.81 -8.50
CA PRO A 100 -18.97 10.21 -8.15
C PRO A 100 -18.61 11.15 -9.31
N ALA A 101 -19.34 12.26 -9.46
CA ALA A 101 -19.18 13.19 -10.59
C ALA A 101 -17.75 13.76 -10.74
N GLN A 102 -17.00 13.85 -9.63
CA GLN A 102 -15.62 14.33 -9.62
C GLN A 102 -14.57 13.27 -10.00
N VAL A 103 -14.98 12.02 -10.21
CA VAL A 103 -14.11 10.95 -10.70
C VAL A 103 -14.30 10.81 -12.21
N ALA A 104 -13.35 11.33 -12.98
CA ALA A 104 -13.31 11.12 -14.42
C ALA A 104 -12.82 9.68 -14.72
N VAL A 105 -13.67 8.87 -15.35
CA VAL A 105 -13.31 7.49 -15.75
C VAL A 105 -12.63 7.54 -17.12
N ASP A 106 -11.30 7.76 -17.09
CA ASP A 106 -10.44 7.81 -18.28
C ASP A 106 -9.33 6.73 -18.21
N LEU A 107 -8.49 6.66 -19.26
CA LEU A 107 -7.39 5.71 -19.32
C LEU A 107 -6.38 5.93 -18.18
N LYS A 108 -6.15 7.17 -17.77
CA LYS A 108 -5.23 7.52 -16.67
C LYS A 108 -5.73 6.96 -15.34
N LEU A 109 -7.03 7.09 -15.04
CA LEU A 109 -7.66 6.46 -13.89
C LEU A 109 -7.53 4.94 -13.97
N MET A 110 -7.73 4.37 -15.15
CA MET A 110 -7.66 2.92 -15.36
C MET A 110 -6.24 2.37 -15.11
N GLU A 111 -5.21 3.03 -15.62
CA GLU A 111 -3.81 2.68 -15.39
C GLU A 111 -3.44 2.80 -13.91
N ARG A 112 -3.89 3.87 -13.25
CA ARG A 112 -3.70 4.05 -11.81
C ARG A 112 -4.41 2.95 -11.02
N GLY A 113 -5.62 2.59 -11.42
CA GLY A 113 -6.41 1.52 -10.84
C GLY A 113 -5.72 0.18 -10.96
N ARG A 114 -5.18 -0.13 -12.15
CA ARG A 114 -4.38 -1.33 -12.41
C ARG A 114 -3.16 -1.42 -11.50
N ASP A 115 -2.37 -0.35 -11.43
CA ASP A 115 -1.16 -0.28 -10.60
C ASP A 115 -1.49 -0.57 -9.12
N ARG A 116 -2.51 0.11 -8.58
CA ARG A 116 -2.96 -0.06 -7.20
C ARG A 116 -3.57 -1.44 -6.95
N PHE A 117 -4.35 -1.96 -7.89
CA PHE A 117 -4.93 -3.29 -7.80
C PHE A 117 -3.86 -4.39 -7.75
N ILE A 118 -2.85 -4.31 -8.62
CA ILE A 118 -1.75 -5.28 -8.66
C ILE A 118 -0.99 -5.30 -7.34
N ILE A 119 -0.75 -4.13 -6.74
CA ILE A 119 0.00 -4.01 -5.49
C ILE A 119 -0.80 -4.52 -4.28
N TYR A 120 -2.07 -4.11 -4.16
CA TYR A 120 -2.83 -4.29 -2.91
C TYR A 120 -3.89 -5.40 -2.96
N CYS A 121 -4.43 -5.72 -4.13
CA CYS A 121 -5.60 -6.58 -4.28
C CYS A 121 -5.27 -7.94 -4.92
N ALA A 122 -4.44 -7.94 -5.98
CA ALA A 122 -4.07 -9.13 -6.74
C ALA A 122 -3.39 -10.24 -5.93
N PRO A 123 -2.58 -9.96 -4.88
CA PRO A 123 -2.00 -11.04 -4.07
C PRO A 123 -3.06 -11.96 -3.46
N CYS A 124 -4.24 -11.42 -3.13
CA CYS A 124 -5.36 -12.20 -2.62
C CYS A 124 -6.35 -12.58 -3.72
N HIS A 125 -6.83 -11.61 -4.49
CA HIS A 125 -7.93 -11.80 -5.44
C HIS A 125 -7.49 -12.30 -6.83
N GLY A 126 -6.19 -12.47 -7.07
CA GLY A 126 -5.65 -12.87 -8.36
C GLY A 126 -5.53 -11.69 -9.34
N ALA A 127 -4.62 -11.79 -10.31
CA ALA A 127 -4.42 -10.76 -11.33
C ALA A 127 -5.66 -10.58 -12.23
N LEU A 128 -6.42 -11.65 -12.44
CA LEU A 128 -7.67 -11.66 -13.19
C LEU A 128 -8.90 -11.38 -12.31
N GLY A 129 -8.73 -11.20 -11.00
CA GLY A 129 -9.86 -11.00 -10.09
C GLY A 129 -10.72 -12.24 -9.84
N ASP A 130 -10.19 -13.44 -10.06
CA ASP A 130 -10.89 -14.72 -9.96
C ASP A 130 -10.83 -15.37 -8.56
N GLY A 131 -10.24 -14.68 -7.58
CA GLY A 131 -10.05 -15.19 -6.22
C GLY A 131 -8.86 -16.16 -6.07
N ASN A 132 -8.06 -16.36 -7.14
CA ASN A 132 -6.93 -17.29 -7.15
C ASN A 132 -5.59 -16.57 -6.99
N GLY A 133 -5.49 -15.65 -6.02
CA GLY A 133 -4.21 -15.04 -5.66
C GLY A 133 -3.26 -16.02 -4.95
N ILE A 134 -2.01 -15.61 -4.79
CA ILE A 134 -0.98 -16.42 -4.11
C ILE A 134 -1.38 -16.82 -2.68
N THR A 135 -2.22 -16.02 -2.01
CA THR A 135 -2.69 -16.32 -0.66
C THR A 135 -3.62 -17.55 -0.59
N ARG A 136 -4.15 -18.02 -1.71
CA ARG A 136 -4.99 -19.23 -1.76
C ARG A 136 -4.22 -20.47 -1.30
N ALA A 137 -2.92 -20.53 -1.55
CA ALA A 137 -2.03 -21.58 -1.03
C ALA A 137 -1.96 -21.60 0.52
N TYR A 138 -2.37 -20.51 1.17
CA TYR A 138 -2.41 -20.37 2.63
C TYR A 138 -3.86 -20.43 3.18
N ASN A 139 -4.78 -21.07 2.45
CA ASN A 139 -6.19 -21.21 2.81
C ASN A 139 -6.98 -19.89 2.97
N MET A 140 -6.46 -18.78 2.42
CA MET A 140 -7.24 -17.57 2.27
C MET A 140 -8.04 -17.68 0.96
N ASN A 141 -9.36 -17.81 1.08
CA ASN A 141 -10.27 -17.97 -0.06
C ASN A 141 -11.10 -16.70 -0.28
N PRO A 142 -10.52 -15.64 -0.89
CA PRO A 142 -11.28 -14.45 -1.24
C PRO A 142 -12.30 -14.75 -2.35
N ALA A 143 -13.37 -13.97 -2.39
CA ALA A 143 -14.39 -14.09 -3.41
C ALA A 143 -13.85 -13.70 -4.80
N SER A 144 -14.37 -14.36 -5.84
CA SER A 144 -14.15 -14.00 -7.24
C SER A 144 -14.97 -12.77 -7.58
N PHE A 145 -14.36 -11.75 -8.19
CA PHE A 145 -15.09 -10.57 -8.64
C PHE A 145 -16.06 -10.85 -9.78
N HIS A 146 -15.95 -12.01 -10.41
CA HIS A 146 -16.82 -12.40 -11.52
C HIS A 146 -18.14 -13.02 -11.06
N ASP A 147 -18.32 -13.27 -9.77
CA ASP A 147 -19.60 -13.74 -9.23
C ASP A 147 -20.69 -12.69 -9.48
N ASP A 148 -21.87 -13.11 -9.95
CA ASP A 148 -23.01 -12.22 -10.28
C ASP A 148 -23.35 -11.27 -9.14
N ARG A 149 -23.30 -11.76 -7.90
CA ARG A 149 -23.51 -10.97 -6.69
C ARG A 149 -22.55 -9.78 -6.59
N LEU A 150 -21.28 -9.94 -6.98
CA LEU A 150 -20.27 -8.88 -6.94
C LEU A 150 -20.28 -8.01 -8.20
N ARG A 151 -20.74 -8.55 -9.34
CA ARG A 151 -21.00 -7.75 -10.55
C ARG A 151 -22.15 -6.77 -10.33
N GLN A 152 -23.22 -7.20 -9.65
CA GLN A 152 -24.40 -6.38 -9.37
C GLN A 152 -24.27 -5.49 -8.11
N MET A 153 -23.25 -5.72 -7.28
CA MET A 153 -22.96 -4.92 -6.09
C MET A 153 -22.71 -3.46 -6.47
N PRO A 154 -23.27 -2.44 -5.78
CA PRO A 154 -22.99 -1.04 -6.08
C PRO A 154 -21.49 -0.69 -5.90
N GLU A 155 -20.98 0.20 -6.76
CA GLU A 155 -19.58 0.69 -6.72
C GLU A 155 -19.22 1.25 -5.34
N GLY A 156 -20.16 1.96 -4.71
CA GLY A 156 -20.02 2.49 -3.37
C GLY A 156 -19.82 1.43 -2.27
N GLU A 157 -20.42 0.25 -2.43
CA GLU A 157 -20.22 -0.86 -1.48
C GLU A 157 -18.82 -1.47 -1.64
N ILE A 158 -18.33 -1.58 -2.88
CA ILE A 158 -16.97 -2.03 -3.17
C ILE A 158 -15.97 -1.03 -2.58
N PHE A 159 -16.18 0.28 -2.81
CA PHE A 159 -15.39 1.35 -2.22
C PHE A 159 -15.36 1.27 -0.68
N ASN A 160 -16.52 1.04 -0.05
CA ASN A 160 -16.63 0.88 1.40
C ASN A 160 -15.87 -0.36 1.89
N THR A 161 -15.95 -1.47 1.16
CA THR A 161 -15.21 -2.70 1.47
C THR A 161 -13.70 -2.47 1.43
N ILE A 162 -13.20 -1.73 0.43
CA ILE A 162 -11.78 -1.35 0.37
C ILE A 162 -11.41 -0.45 1.55
N SER A 163 -12.29 0.49 1.92
CA SER A 163 -12.00 1.47 2.95
C SER A 163 -11.98 0.87 4.36
N ASN A 164 -12.97 0.04 4.67
CA ASN A 164 -13.28 -0.40 6.04
C ASN A 164 -13.10 -1.91 6.25
N GLY A 165 -12.87 -2.68 5.18
CA GLY A 165 -12.84 -4.14 5.22
C GLY A 165 -14.22 -4.78 5.19
N LYS A 166 -14.25 -6.11 5.09
CA LYS A 166 -15.46 -6.94 5.15
C LYS A 166 -15.11 -8.36 5.56
N ASN A 167 -15.76 -8.88 6.59
CA ASN A 167 -15.49 -10.21 7.14
C ASN A 167 -14.00 -10.38 7.49
N THR A 168 -13.30 -11.30 6.81
CA THR A 168 -11.87 -11.59 6.99
C THR A 168 -10.96 -10.62 6.23
N MET A 169 -11.51 -9.82 5.31
CA MET A 169 -10.73 -8.80 4.58
C MET A 169 -10.60 -7.55 5.45
N LEU A 170 -9.35 -7.16 5.76
CA LEU A 170 -9.03 -5.93 6.47
C LEU A 170 -9.25 -4.69 5.60
N GLY A 171 -9.48 -3.55 6.24
CA GLY A 171 -9.55 -2.26 5.55
C GLY A 171 -8.19 -1.80 5.02
N TYR A 172 -8.21 -1.17 3.84
CA TYR A 172 -7.05 -0.56 3.17
C TYR A 172 -7.11 0.97 3.19
N GLY A 173 -8.00 1.55 4.00
CA GLY A 173 -8.18 3.00 4.06
C GLY A 173 -6.94 3.79 4.54
N ASP A 174 -6.04 3.15 5.25
CA ASP A 174 -4.74 3.68 5.69
C ASP A 174 -3.66 3.63 4.59
N LYS A 175 -3.81 2.73 3.62
CA LYS A 175 -2.82 2.46 2.55
C LYS A 175 -3.19 3.14 1.23
N LEU A 176 -4.49 3.25 0.94
CA LEU A 176 -5.01 3.80 -0.30
C LEU A 176 -5.65 5.17 -0.07
N ALA A 177 -5.19 6.18 -0.81
CA ALA A 177 -5.88 7.45 -0.92
C ALA A 177 -7.29 7.26 -1.50
N VAL A 178 -8.23 8.16 -1.18
CA VAL A 178 -9.65 8.04 -1.61
C VAL A 178 -9.79 7.94 -3.12
N ALA A 179 -9.05 8.75 -3.89
CA ALA A 179 -9.05 8.68 -5.35
C ALA A 179 -8.51 7.34 -5.88
N ASP A 180 -7.47 6.78 -5.23
CA ASP A 180 -6.92 5.48 -5.61
C ASP A 180 -7.92 4.34 -5.36
N ARG A 181 -8.77 4.45 -4.34
CA ARG A 181 -9.83 3.46 -4.10
C ARG A 181 -10.86 3.47 -5.24
N TRP A 182 -11.26 4.65 -5.72
CA TRP A 182 -12.13 4.76 -6.89
C TRP A 182 -11.46 4.24 -8.17
N ALA A 183 -10.16 4.50 -8.35
CA ALA A 183 -9.40 3.95 -9.45
C ALA A 183 -9.38 2.41 -9.43
N VAL A 184 -9.17 1.81 -8.26
CA VAL A 184 -9.24 0.35 -8.07
C VAL A 184 -10.65 -0.18 -8.39
N VAL A 185 -11.72 0.51 -7.97
CA VAL A 185 -13.09 0.14 -8.33
C VAL A 185 -13.31 0.18 -9.85
N ALA A 186 -12.81 1.21 -10.53
CA ALA A 186 -12.86 1.31 -11.99
C ALA A 186 -12.14 0.14 -12.68
N TYR A 187 -10.93 -0.20 -12.22
CA TYR A 187 -10.18 -1.32 -12.76
C TYR A 187 -10.86 -2.67 -12.48
N LEU A 188 -11.45 -2.85 -11.30
CA LEU A 188 -12.25 -4.04 -10.98
C LEU A 188 -13.44 -4.18 -11.95
N ARG A 189 -14.15 -3.10 -12.26
CA ARG A 189 -15.24 -3.11 -13.26
C ARG A 189 -14.74 -3.46 -14.66
N ALA A 190 -13.57 -2.96 -15.04
CA ALA A 190 -12.94 -3.34 -16.30
C ALA A 190 -12.60 -4.83 -16.33
N LEU A 191 -12.09 -5.42 -15.25
CA LEU A 191 -11.83 -6.87 -15.15
C LEU A 191 -13.12 -7.70 -15.32
N GLN A 192 -14.20 -7.28 -14.66
CA GLN A 192 -15.51 -7.93 -14.81
C GLN A 192 -15.99 -7.88 -16.27
N ARG A 193 -15.87 -6.71 -16.91
CA ARG A 193 -16.28 -6.55 -18.32
C ARG A 193 -15.37 -7.30 -19.28
N ALA A 194 -14.07 -7.39 -19.02
CA ALA A 194 -13.11 -8.10 -19.86
C ALA A 194 -13.40 -9.61 -19.93
N ARG A 195 -13.97 -10.20 -18.86
CA ARG A 195 -14.31 -11.64 -18.84
C ARG A 195 -15.58 -11.96 -19.63
N GLU A 196 -16.52 -11.02 -19.71
CA GLU A 196 -17.81 -11.18 -20.40
C GLU A 196 -17.88 -10.39 -21.73
N GLY A 197 -16.77 -9.80 -22.15
CA GLY A 197 -16.69 -8.96 -23.33
C GLY A 197 -17.09 -9.72 -24.59
N THR A 198 -17.90 -9.07 -25.41
CA THR A 198 -18.31 -9.56 -26.73
C THR A 198 -17.55 -8.79 -27.82
N PRO A 199 -17.49 -9.30 -29.07
CA PRO A 199 -16.97 -8.54 -30.21
C PRO A 199 -17.64 -7.17 -30.43
N ALA A 200 -18.85 -6.96 -29.89
CA ALA A 200 -19.56 -5.69 -29.96
C ALA A 200 -18.98 -4.62 -29.00
N ASP A 201 -18.26 -5.05 -27.95
CA ASP A 201 -17.62 -4.15 -26.98
C ASP A 201 -16.29 -3.57 -27.47
N VAL A 202 -15.73 -4.13 -28.56
CA VAL A 202 -14.46 -3.70 -29.15
C VAL A 202 -14.69 -2.45 -30.00
N PRO A 203 -14.00 -1.33 -29.72
CA PRO A 203 -14.07 -0.14 -30.57
C PRO A 203 -13.71 -0.48 -32.03
N PRO A 204 -14.40 0.09 -33.03
CA PRO A 204 -14.18 -0.24 -34.44
C PRO A 204 -12.71 -0.20 -34.87
N GLU A 205 -11.94 0.75 -34.34
CA GLU A 205 -10.51 0.92 -34.59
C GLU A 205 -9.63 -0.25 -34.12
N HIS A 206 -10.09 -1.04 -33.15
CA HIS A 206 -9.36 -2.17 -32.56
C HIS A 206 -9.89 -3.54 -32.98
N LYS A 207 -10.98 -3.60 -33.75
CA LYS A 207 -11.50 -4.87 -34.30
C LYS A 207 -10.49 -5.60 -35.19
N PRO A 208 -9.75 -4.91 -36.09
CA PRO A 208 -8.74 -5.57 -36.92
C PRO A 208 -7.64 -6.27 -36.12
N ASP A 209 -7.24 -5.69 -34.97
CA ASP A 209 -6.19 -6.24 -34.09
C ASP A 209 -6.58 -7.62 -33.51
N LEU A 210 -7.88 -7.91 -33.47
CA LEU A 210 -8.46 -9.14 -32.92
C LEU A 210 -8.98 -10.09 -34.01
N GLY A 211 -8.82 -9.74 -35.29
CA GLY A 211 -9.35 -10.52 -36.42
C GLY A 211 -10.88 -10.51 -36.51
N LEU A 212 -11.52 -9.44 -36.03
CA LEU A 212 -12.97 -9.21 -36.02
C LEU A 212 -13.43 -8.24 -37.10
#